data_AF-A0A151HCM0-F1
#
_entry.id   AF-A0A151HCM0-F1
#
_cell.length_a   1.000
_cell.length_b   1.000
_cell.length_c   1.000
_cell.angle_alpha   90.00
_cell.angle_beta   90.00
_cell.angle_gamma   90.00
#
_symmetry.space_group_name_H-M   'P 1'
#
loop_
_entity.id
_entity.type
_entity.pdbx_description
1 polymer ?
#
loop_
_entity_poly.entity_id
_entity_poly.type
_entity_poly.pdbx_seq_one_letter_code
_entity_poly.pdbx_strand_id
1 'polypeptide(L)'
;QRSFFRTLRYAAAILADLLRHAVGSRLQPVYLHVAGPRGASTLSALELQGGELEIWSNRVLDGSRTVAWTNALAARSIFMTSQYRPISYLENIQTPTLLVEAQHDDTCIPELTEEALKIINSRGANVREHRGSKSTEKGRLAELYRMPVNHFEIYLSPHLQDLINTTVAFAKRHGASDEASVDRFAGGDSPRKS
;
A
#
# COMPACT_ATOMS: atom_id res chain seq x y z
N GLN A 1 19.01 1.01 -12.49
CA GLN A 1 19.89 0.30 -11.53
C GLN A 1 20.72 1.33 -10.75
N ARG A 2 20.91 1.13 -9.43
CA ARG A 2 21.71 2.04 -8.58
C ARG A 2 23.21 1.76 -8.78
N SER A 3 24.02 2.82 -8.85
CA SER A 3 25.49 2.70 -8.92
C SER A 3 26.06 2.06 -7.66
N PHE A 4 27.14 1.26 -7.80
CA PHE A 4 27.85 0.62 -6.69
C PHE A 4 28.20 1.60 -5.55
N PHE A 5 28.75 2.77 -5.90
CA PHE A 5 29.10 3.80 -4.93
C PHE A 5 27.88 4.32 -4.16
N ARG A 6 26.72 4.40 -4.83
CA ARG A 6 25.47 4.81 -4.20
C ARG A 6 24.99 3.76 -3.19
N THR A 7 25.08 2.47 -3.54
CA THR A 7 24.79 1.37 -2.62
C THR A 7 25.68 1.40 -1.39
N LEU A 8 26.99 1.64 -1.57
CA LEU A 8 27.93 1.78 -0.45
C LEU A 8 27.55 2.95 0.48
N ARG A 9 27.10 4.07 -0.08
CA ARG A 9 26.63 5.22 0.72
C ARG A 9 25.37 4.89 1.52
N TYR A 10 24.42 4.14 0.97
CA TYR A 10 23.27 3.64 1.73
C TYR A 10 23.71 2.72 2.87
N ALA A 11 24.58 1.75 2.58
CA ALA A 11 25.08 0.81 3.59
C ALA A 11 25.82 1.54 4.73
N ALA A 12 26.67 2.51 4.39
CA ALA A 12 27.37 3.34 5.37
C ALA A 12 26.41 4.16 6.23
N ALA A 13 25.38 4.78 5.63
CA ALA A 13 24.38 5.55 6.37
C ALA A 13 23.55 4.66 7.31
N ILE A 14 23.13 3.49 6.84
CA ILE A 14 22.39 2.50 7.64
C ILE A 14 23.25 2.01 8.82
N LEU A 15 24.49 1.60 8.56
CA LEU A 15 25.39 1.11 9.61
C LEU A 15 25.70 2.20 10.64
N ALA A 16 25.99 3.42 10.19
CA ALA A 16 26.23 4.54 11.09
C ALA A 16 25.01 4.82 11.98
N ASP A 17 23.79 4.75 11.42
CA ASP A 17 22.56 4.94 12.20
C ASP A 17 22.30 3.81 13.20
N LEU A 18 22.55 2.56 12.81
CA LEU A 18 22.45 1.40 13.72
C LEU A 18 23.44 1.49 14.87
N LEU A 19 24.69 1.90 14.61
CA LEU A 19 25.70 2.12 15.64
C LEU A 19 25.30 3.26 16.59
N ARG A 20 24.79 4.38 16.06
CA ARG A 20 24.27 5.49 16.88
C ARG A 20 23.11 5.02 17.76
N HIS A 21 22.20 4.23 17.21
CA HIS A 21 21.08 3.66 17.94
C HIS A 21 21.54 2.73 19.07
N ALA A 22 22.57 1.90 18.83
CA ALA A 22 23.14 1.00 19.84
C ALA A 22 23.80 1.73 21.02
N VAL A 23 24.35 2.93 20.80
CA VAL A 23 24.91 3.79 21.87
C VAL A 23 23.80 4.54 22.65
N GLY A 24 22.52 4.33 22.29
CA GLY A 24 21.35 4.87 22.96
C GLY A 24 20.86 6.21 22.39
N SER A 25 19.82 6.79 23.01
CA SER A 25 19.13 8.01 22.55
C SER A 25 19.95 9.30 22.61
N ARG A 26 21.23 9.22 22.97
CA ARG A 26 22.13 10.39 23.07
C ARG A 26 22.56 10.94 21.72
N LEU A 27 22.55 10.10 20.68
CA LEU A 27 22.94 10.50 19.33
C LEU A 27 21.71 10.58 18.43
N GLN A 28 21.61 11.68 17.68
CA GLN A 28 20.56 11.86 16.69
C GLN A 28 20.69 10.84 15.55
N PRO A 29 19.56 10.33 15.03
CA PRO A 29 19.57 9.46 13.86
C PRO A 29 20.30 10.08 12.67
N VAL A 30 20.92 9.24 11.84
CA VAL A 30 21.29 9.63 10.49
C VAL A 30 20.01 9.63 9.66
N TYR A 31 19.59 10.81 9.21
CA TYR A 31 18.41 10.96 8.38
C TYR A 31 18.77 10.95 6.89
N LEU A 32 17.91 10.30 6.12
CA LEU A 32 17.85 10.34 4.66
C LEU A 32 16.53 10.97 4.24
N HIS A 33 16.39 11.38 2.99
CA HIS A 33 15.07 11.81 2.51
C HIS A 33 14.14 10.60 2.35
N VAL A 34 12.85 10.80 2.58
CA VAL A 34 11.83 9.81 2.20
C VAL A 34 11.78 9.73 0.69
N ALA A 35 11.60 10.86 0.02
CA ALA A 35 11.57 10.97 -1.44
C ALA A 35 12.54 12.05 -1.92
N GLY A 36 13.19 11.80 -3.04
CA GLY A 36 14.02 12.81 -3.71
C GLY A 36 14.33 12.45 -5.16
N PRO A 37 15.03 13.35 -5.87
CA PRO A 37 15.26 13.18 -7.29
C PRO A 37 16.21 12.01 -7.56
N ARG A 38 15.87 11.19 -8.56
CA ARG A 38 16.71 10.11 -9.06
C ARG A 38 18.05 10.69 -9.55
N GLY A 39 19.15 10.09 -9.11
CA GLY A 39 20.51 10.54 -9.46
C GLY A 39 21.05 11.72 -8.65
N ALA A 40 20.27 12.31 -7.73
CA ALA A 40 20.74 13.39 -6.87
C ALA A 40 21.90 12.93 -5.96
N SER A 41 22.74 13.87 -5.52
CA SER A 41 23.83 13.57 -4.57
C SER A 41 23.28 13.14 -3.20
N THR A 42 22.08 13.57 -2.83
CA THR A 42 21.38 13.14 -1.62
C THR A 42 20.84 11.71 -1.74
N LEU A 43 20.73 11.05 -0.59
CA LEU A 43 20.14 9.71 -0.49
C LEU A 43 18.66 9.82 -0.14
N SER A 44 17.84 9.05 -0.85
CA SER A 44 16.39 9.06 -0.71
C SER A 44 15.86 7.63 -0.76
N ALA A 45 14.97 7.26 0.16
CA ALA A 45 14.37 5.93 0.14
C ALA A 45 13.64 5.67 -1.20
N LEU A 46 12.88 6.67 -1.66
CA LEU A 46 12.22 6.73 -2.96
C LEU A 46 12.98 7.67 -3.91
N GLU A 47 13.45 7.13 -5.03
CA GLU A 47 14.18 7.88 -6.07
C GLU A 47 13.26 8.16 -7.25
N LEU A 48 12.63 9.34 -7.18
CA LEU A 48 11.56 9.78 -8.06
C LEU A 48 12.11 10.46 -9.31
N GLN A 49 11.40 10.35 -10.44
CA GLN A 49 11.82 10.88 -11.74
C GLN A 49 10.72 11.74 -12.37
N GLY A 50 11.09 12.60 -13.32
CA GLY A 50 10.12 13.50 -13.97
C GLY A 50 9.37 14.38 -12.97
N GLY A 51 8.06 14.52 -13.15
CA GLY A 51 7.18 15.30 -12.26
C GLY A 51 6.77 14.59 -10.96
N GLU A 52 7.19 13.35 -10.72
CA GLU A 52 6.76 12.55 -9.56
C GLU A 52 7.11 13.21 -8.23
N LEU A 53 8.30 13.83 -8.13
CA LEU A 53 8.73 14.50 -6.90
C LEU A 53 7.85 15.70 -6.57
N GLU A 54 7.42 16.46 -7.58
CA GLU A 54 6.52 17.61 -7.41
C GLU A 54 5.13 17.14 -6.98
N ILE A 55 4.61 16.08 -7.60
CA ILE A 55 3.32 15.49 -7.20
C ILE A 55 3.39 15.01 -5.76
N TRP A 56 4.46 14.28 -5.39
CA TRP A 56 4.69 13.80 -4.04
C TRP A 56 4.78 14.95 -3.03
N SER A 57 5.58 15.99 -3.32
CA SER A 57 5.76 17.11 -2.39
C SER A 57 4.47 17.90 -2.20
N ASN A 58 3.71 18.14 -3.26
CA ASN A 58 2.44 18.87 -3.21
C ASN A 58 1.35 18.11 -2.44
N ARG A 59 1.44 16.78 -2.38
CA ARG A 59 0.51 15.91 -1.64
C ARG A 59 0.91 15.70 -0.18
N VAL A 60 2.21 15.52 0.08
CA VAL A 60 2.71 15.05 1.38
C VAL A 60 3.26 16.18 2.26
N LEU A 61 3.83 17.23 1.66
CA LEU A 61 4.48 18.33 2.36
C LEU A 61 3.67 19.63 2.31
N ASP A 62 2.36 19.53 2.09
CA ASP A 62 1.47 20.69 2.18
C ASP A 62 1.48 21.19 3.64
N GLY A 63 2.30 22.22 3.88
CA GLY A 63 2.51 22.83 5.19
C GLY A 63 1.25 23.47 5.77
N SER A 64 0.19 23.67 4.97
CA SER A 64 -1.11 24.11 5.46
C SER A 64 -1.93 22.97 6.11
N ARG A 65 -1.57 21.71 5.85
CA ARG A 65 -2.30 20.51 6.32
C ARG A 65 -1.47 19.55 7.17
N THR A 66 -0.14 19.60 7.07
CA THR A 66 0.76 18.58 7.64
C THR A 66 1.92 19.19 8.43
N VAL A 67 1.62 20.02 9.43
CA VAL A 67 2.61 20.81 10.21
C VAL A 67 3.72 19.96 10.88
N ALA A 68 3.50 18.65 11.06
CA ALA A 68 4.46 17.75 11.72
C ALA A 68 5.25 16.84 10.77
N TRP A 69 4.94 16.80 9.46
CA TRP A 69 5.55 15.85 8.55
C TRP A 69 6.75 16.46 7.83
N THR A 70 7.91 15.82 7.94
CA THR A 70 9.14 16.24 7.28
C THR A 70 9.60 15.17 6.31
N ASN A 71 10.21 15.56 5.18
CA ASN A 71 10.85 14.63 4.24
C ASN A 71 12.16 14.05 4.81
N ALA A 72 12.07 13.29 5.90
CA ALA A 72 13.17 12.71 6.62
C ALA A 72 12.80 11.34 7.17
N LEU A 73 13.69 10.37 6.99
CA LEU A 73 13.59 9.00 7.45
C LEU A 73 14.90 8.59 8.11
N ALA A 74 14.86 7.99 9.29
CA ALA A 74 16.06 7.39 9.89
C ALA A 74 16.62 6.31 8.96
N ALA A 75 17.92 6.33 8.68
CA ALA A 75 18.53 5.44 7.70
C ALA A 75 18.29 3.96 8.03
N ARG A 76 18.29 3.57 9.33
CA ARG A 76 17.98 2.21 9.78
C ARG A 76 16.60 1.72 9.36
N SER A 77 15.64 2.61 9.12
CA SER A 77 14.31 2.23 8.65
C SER A 77 14.37 1.55 7.28
N ILE A 78 15.31 1.93 6.40
CA ILE A 78 15.49 1.25 5.10
C ILE A 78 15.86 -0.22 5.30
N PHE A 79 16.72 -0.51 6.28
CA PHE A 79 17.09 -1.89 6.60
C PHE A 79 15.86 -2.69 7.06
N MET A 80 15.12 -2.16 8.04
CA MET A 80 13.94 -2.84 8.58
C MET A 80 12.85 -3.05 7.52
N THR A 81 12.56 -2.03 6.70
CA THR A 81 11.55 -2.16 5.63
C THR A 81 12.00 -3.11 4.53
N SER A 82 13.31 -3.17 4.22
CA SER A 82 13.86 -4.10 3.24
C SER A 82 13.80 -5.57 3.65
N GLN A 83 13.55 -5.88 4.93
CA GLN A 83 13.33 -7.24 5.40
C GLN A 83 11.86 -7.68 5.26
N TYR A 84 10.93 -6.72 5.20
CA TYR A 84 9.52 -7.03 5.11
C TYR A 84 9.14 -7.50 3.69
N ARG A 85 8.41 -8.62 3.60
CA ARG A 85 7.94 -9.21 2.34
C ARG A 85 6.42 -9.40 2.42
N PRO A 86 5.61 -8.36 2.12
CA PRO A 86 4.14 -8.46 2.17
C PRO A 86 3.58 -9.63 1.36
N ILE A 87 4.23 -9.98 0.24
CA ILE A 87 3.81 -11.06 -0.65
C ILE A 87 3.68 -12.42 0.06
N SER A 88 4.51 -12.66 1.09
CA SER A 88 4.50 -13.90 1.88
C SER A 88 3.26 -14.08 2.75
N TYR A 89 2.45 -13.03 2.93
CA TYR A 89 1.24 -13.06 3.75
C TYR A 89 -0.05 -13.09 2.93
N LEU A 90 0.03 -12.97 1.60
CA LEU A 90 -1.16 -12.82 0.73
C LEU A 90 -2.07 -14.04 0.75
N GLU A 91 -1.52 -15.23 1.00
CA GLU A 91 -2.32 -16.45 1.15
C GLU A 91 -3.33 -16.34 2.30
N ASN A 92 -3.05 -15.51 3.31
CA ASN A 92 -3.90 -15.36 4.49
C ASN A 92 -5.07 -14.37 4.30
N ILE A 93 -5.14 -13.69 3.15
CA ILE A 93 -6.23 -12.76 2.85
C ILE A 93 -7.53 -13.54 2.62
N GLN A 94 -8.58 -13.19 3.37
CA GLN A 94 -9.91 -13.82 3.28
C GLN A 94 -11.00 -12.84 2.83
N THR A 95 -10.67 -11.55 2.77
CA THR A 95 -11.61 -10.49 2.41
C THR A 95 -11.54 -10.21 0.91
N PRO A 96 -12.65 -9.82 0.28
CA PRO A 96 -12.62 -9.26 -1.06
C PRO A 96 -11.57 -8.13 -1.15
N THR A 97 -10.67 -8.23 -2.11
CA THR A 97 -9.53 -7.34 -2.28
C THR A 97 -9.56 -6.71 -3.67
N LEU A 98 -9.49 -5.38 -3.74
CA LEU A 98 -9.21 -4.66 -4.97
C LEU A 98 -7.71 -4.36 -5.04
N LEU A 99 -7.04 -4.90 -6.04
CA LEU A 99 -5.67 -4.54 -6.40
C LEU A 99 -5.72 -3.46 -7.48
N VAL A 100 -4.88 -2.44 -7.35
CA VAL A 100 -4.79 -1.33 -8.29
C VAL A 100 -3.36 -1.24 -8.80
N GLU A 101 -3.20 -1.22 -10.12
CA GLU A 101 -1.91 -1.24 -10.81
C GLU A 101 -1.78 0.01 -11.69
N ALA A 102 -0.69 0.74 -11.48
CA ALA A 102 -0.19 1.74 -12.41
C ALA A 102 0.75 1.03 -13.41
N GLN A 103 0.35 0.96 -14.68
CA GLN A 103 1.04 0.14 -15.69
C GLN A 103 2.41 0.70 -16.10
N HIS A 104 2.69 1.97 -15.81
CA HIS A 104 3.94 2.64 -16.12
C HIS A 104 4.68 3.04 -14.83
N ASP A 105 4.49 2.27 -13.76
CA ASP A 105 5.15 2.49 -12.47
C ASP A 105 6.64 2.11 -12.53
N ASP A 106 7.50 3.11 -12.39
CA ASP A 106 8.97 2.97 -12.31
C ASP A 106 9.50 3.07 -10.87
N THR A 107 8.60 3.14 -9.89
CA THR A 107 8.88 3.20 -8.44
C THR A 107 8.61 1.85 -7.77
N CYS A 108 7.50 1.20 -8.10
CA CYS A 108 7.13 -0.16 -7.67
C CYS A 108 6.97 -1.06 -8.90
N ILE A 109 7.36 -2.33 -8.77
CA ILE A 109 7.33 -3.32 -9.86
C ILE A 109 5.87 -3.72 -10.16
N PRO A 110 5.28 -3.33 -11.31
CA PRO A 110 3.87 -3.61 -11.61
C PRO A 110 3.53 -5.10 -11.59
N GLU A 111 4.44 -5.95 -12.07
CA GLU A 111 4.24 -7.40 -12.21
C GLU A 111 3.95 -8.10 -10.88
N LEU A 112 4.40 -7.54 -9.75
CA LEU A 112 4.09 -8.05 -8.41
C LEU A 112 2.60 -7.95 -8.08
N THR A 113 1.86 -7.03 -8.71
CA THR A 113 0.41 -6.92 -8.53
C THR A 113 -0.32 -8.08 -9.18
N GLU A 114 0.12 -8.52 -10.36
CA GLU A 114 -0.42 -9.70 -11.02
C GLU A 114 -0.06 -10.99 -10.27
N GLU A 115 1.15 -11.08 -9.71
CA GLU A 115 1.54 -12.18 -8.84
C GLU A 115 0.64 -12.24 -7.59
N ALA A 116 0.41 -11.09 -6.94
CA ALA A 116 -0.50 -10.97 -5.80
C ALA A 116 -1.93 -11.42 -6.15
N LEU A 117 -2.45 -11.01 -7.32
CA LEU A 117 -3.77 -11.43 -7.81
C LEU A 117 -3.86 -12.95 -7.93
N LYS A 118 -2.82 -13.61 -8.45
CA LYS A 118 -2.76 -15.07 -8.61
C LYS A 118 -2.73 -15.78 -7.26
N ILE A 119 -1.89 -15.32 -6.33
CA ILE A 119 -1.76 -15.90 -4.99
C ILE A 119 -3.11 -15.84 -4.25
N ILE A 120 -3.73 -14.66 -4.18
CA ILE A 120 -5.01 -14.48 -3.45
C ILE A 120 -6.12 -15.34 -4.07
N ASN A 121 -6.22 -15.38 -5.40
CA ASN A 121 -7.28 -16.13 -6.08
C ASN A 121 -7.06 -17.66 -6.10
N SER A 122 -5.82 -18.14 -6.02
CA SER A 122 -5.52 -19.58 -5.97
C SER A 122 -6.21 -20.26 -4.77
N ARG A 123 -6.34 -19.55 -3.64
CA ARG A 123 -7.03 -20.05 -2.44
C ARG A 123 -8.54 -19.99 -2.55
N GLY A 124 -9.08 -18.96 -3.22
CA GLY A 124 -10.51 -18.84 -3.50
C GLY A 124 -11.08 -20.03 -4.28
N ALA A 125 -10.27 -20.64 -5.14
CA ALA A 125 -10.60 -21.87 -5.86
C ALA A 125 -10.58 -23.11 -4.93
N ASN A 126 -9.51 -23.29 -4.13
CA ASN A 126 -9.31 -24.48 -3.29
C ASN A 126 -10.32 -24.63 -2.14
N VAL A 127 -10.79 -23.53 -1.55
CA VAL A 127 -11.81 -23.57 -0.47
C VAL A 127 -13.16 -24.10 -0.96
N ARG A 128 -13.44 -24.02 -2.27
CA ARG A 128 -14.74 -24.42 -2.83
C ARG A 128 -14.77 -25.82 -3.46
N GLU A 129 -13.63 -26.40 -3.83
CA GLU A 129 -13.59 -27.81 -4.23
C GLU A 129 -14.04 -28.74 -3.10
N HIS A 130 -13.74 -28.43 -1.84
CA HIS A 130 -14.30 -29.14 -0.69
C HIS A 130 -15.80 -28.95 -0.46
N ARG A 131 -16.46 -28.02 -1.16
CA ARG A 131 -17.91 -27.72 -1.04
C ARG A 131 -18.71 -28.01 -2.33
N GLY A 132 -18.12 -28.66 -3.34
CA GLY A 132 -18.86 -29.20 -4.50
C GLY A 132 -19.50 -28.17 -5.44
N SER A 133 -19.08 -26.90 -5.42
CA SER A 133 -19.69 -25.85 -6.26
C SER A 133 -18.97 -25.71 -7.60
N LYS A 134 -19.68 -25.98 -8.72
CA LYS A 134 -19.18 -25.73 -10.09
C LYS A 134 -18.88 -24.25 -10.32
N SER A 135 -17.75 -24.00 -11.00
CA SER A 135 -17.14 -22.69 -11.21
C SER A 135 -18.02 -21.72 -12.00
N THR A 136 -18.26 -20.56 -11.40
CA THR A 136 -18.56 -19.28 -12.06
C THR A 136 -17.76 -18.21 -11.32
N GLU A 137 -17.52 -17.04 -11.93
CA GLU A 137 -16.69 -15.90 -11.45
C GLU A 137 -16.80 -15.53 -9.95
N LYS A 138 -17.84 -16.00 -9.25
CA LYS A 138 -18.11 -15.87 -7.81
C LYS A 138 -17.05 -16.45 -6.84
N GLY A 139 -15.93 -17.00 -7.31
CA GLY A 139 -14.89 -17.62 -6.49
C GLY A 139 -13.60 -16.80 -6.31
N ARG A 140 -13.47 -15.67 -7.00
CA ARG A 140 -12.29 -14.81 -6.92
C ARG A 140 -12.38 -13.92 -5.68
N LEU A 141 -11.33 -13.95 -4.85
CA LEU A 141 -11.18 -13.07 -3.69
C LEU A 141 -10.52 -11.74 -4.06
N ALA A 142 -9.88 -11.65 -5.23
CA ALA A 142 -9.23 -10.43 -5.70
C ALA A 142 -9.63 -10.05 -7.13
N GLU A 143 -9.87 -8.75 -7.32
CA GLU A 143 -10.06 -8.06 -8.60
C GLU A 143 -8.83 -7.16 -8.88
N LEU A 144 -8.46 -6.98 -10.14
CA LEU A 144 -7.35 -6.12 -10.55
C LEU A 144 -7.86 -4.99 -11.47
N TYR A 145 -7.63 -3.75 -11.05
CA TYR A 145 -7.89 -2.56 -11.84
C TYR A 145 -6.57 -1.96 -12.33
N ARG A 146 -6.45 -1.78 -13.65
CA ARG A 146 -5.23 -1.30 -14.30
C ARG A 146 -5.43 0.10 -14.88
N MET A 147 -4.43 0.95 -14.70
CA MET A 147 -4.44 2.32 -15.21
C MET A 147 -3.15 2.58 -16.00
N PRO A 148 -3.22 3.17 -17.21
CA PRO A 148 -2.05 3.48 -18.04
C PRO A 148 -1.34 4.76 -17.55
N VAL A 149 -0.87 4.73 -16.31
CA VAL A 149 -0.27 5.86 -15.57
C VAL A 149 0.98 5.42 -14.82
N ASN A 150 1.79 6.39 -14.37
CA ASN A 150 2.90 6.14 -13.45
C ASN A 150 2.44 6.09 -11.97
N HIS A 151 3.38 5.86 -11.05
CA HIS A 151 3.13 5.69 -9.62
C HIS A 151 2.33 6.83 -8.97
N PHE A 152 2.60 8.07 -9.37
CA PHE A 152 2.07 9.26 -8.73
C PHE A 152 0.92 9.92 -9.49
N GLU A 153 0.83 9.70 -10.79
CA GLU A 153 -0.27 10.19 -11.65
C GLU A 153 -1.64 9.68 -11.20
N ILE A 154 -1.69 8.51 -10.55
CA ILE A 154 -2.93 7.97 -9.98
C ILE A 154 -3.59 8.93 -8.96
N TYR A 155 -2.79 9.80 -8.34
CA TYR A 155 -3.28 10.78 -7.37
C TYR A 155 -3.70 12.10 -8.04
N LEU A 156 -3.69 12.22 -9.36
CA LEU A 156 -4.10 13.44 -10.07
C LEU A 156 -5.43 13.23 -10.78
N SER A 157 -6.18 14.32 -10.98
CA SER A 157 -7.37 14.27 -11.85
C SER A 157 -6.95 14.12 -13.32
N PRO A 158 -7.67 13.33 -14.14
CA PRO A 158 -8.92 12.64 -13.81
C PRO A 158 -8.74 11.26 -13.13
N HIS A 159 -7.54 10.69 -13.14
CA HIS A 159 -7.25 9.33 -12.66
C HIS A 159 -7.68 9.07 -11.21
N LEU A 160 -7.49 10.05 -10.33
CA LEU A 160 -7.95 9.97 -8.94
C LEU A 160 -9.47 9.77 -8.87
N GLN A 161 -10.23 10.42 -9.76
CA GLN A 161 -11.69 10.29 -9.81
C GLN A 161 -12.09 8.87 -10.24
N ASP A 162 -11.41 8.32 -11.25
CA ASP A 162 -11.64 6.96 -11.72
C ASP A 162 -11.29 5.92 -10.65
N LEU A 163 -10.18 6.13 -9.93
CA LEU A 163 -9.79 5.31 -8.78
C LEU A 163 -10.85 5.34 -7.68
N ILE A 164 -11.34 6.54 -7.31
CA ILE A 164 -12.38 6.70 -6.30
C ILE A 164 -13.65 5.96 -6.74
N ASN A 165 -14.11 6.18 -7.97
CA ASN A 165 -15.32 5.55 -8.50
C ASN A 165 -15.20 4.03 -8.52
N THR A 166 -14.05 3.50 -8.94
CA THR A 166 -13.78 2.06 -8.96
C THR A 166 -13.75 1.48 -7.55
N THR A 167 -13.09 2.16 -6.60
CA THR A 167 -13.01 1.74 -5.20
C THR A 167 -14.38 1.73 -4.54
N VAL A 168 -15.21 2.77 -4.77
CA VAL A 168 -16.59 2.84 -4.27
C VAL A 168 -17.46 1.75 -4.89
N ALA A 169 -17.34 1.51 -6.20
CA ALA A 169 -18.10 0.45 -6.86
C ALA A 169 -17.73 -0.94 -6.33
N PHE A 170 -16.43 -1.19 -6.11
CA PHE A 170 -15.93 -2.42 -5.48
C PHE A 170 -16.49 -2.57 -4.05
N ALA A 171 -16.37 -1.52 -3.23
CA ALA A 171 -16.89 -1.52 -1.86
C ALA A 171 -18.40 -1.72 -1.82
N LYS A 172 -19.18 -1.22 -2.78
CA LYS A 172 -20.64 -1.49 -2.85
C LYS A 172 -20.97 -2.94 -3.21
N ARG A 173 -20.15 -3.61 -4.03
CA ARG A 173 -20.36 -5.03 -4.39
C ARG A 173 -20.02 -5.97 -3.24
N HIS A 174 -19.05 -5.61 -2.40
CA HIS A 174 -18.44 -6.49 -1.40
C HIS A 174 -18.62 -6.04 0.05
N GLY A 175 -19.04 -4.80 0.28
CA GLY A 175 -19.42 -4.27 1.58
C GLY A 175 -20.78 -4.81 1.98
N ALA A 176 -20.86 -5.36 3.18
CA ALA A 176 -22.06 -5.98 3.71
C ALA A 176 -23.28 -5.04 3.60
N SER A 177 -24.33 -5.55 2.95
CA SER A 177 -25.70 -5.09 3.19
C SER A 177 -26.14 -5.60 4.58
N ASP A 178 -25.55 -5.06 5.65
CA ASP A 178 -25.99 -5.34 7.02
C ASP A 178 -27.23 -4.50 7.40
N GLU A 179 -28.23 -4.44 6.51
CA GLU A 179 -29.60 -4.09 6.91
C GLU A 179 -30.28 -5.25 7.65
N ALA A 180 -29.74 -6.48 7.56
CA ALA A 180 -30.34 -7.66 8.18
C ALA A 180 -30.04 -7.86 9.68
N SER A 181 -29.22 -7.00 10.30
CA SER A 181 -28.90 -7.08 11.74
C SER A 181 -29.59 -6.02 12.60
N VAL A 182 -30.21 -5.00 12.00
CA VAL A 182 -30.93 -3.95 12.75
C VAL A 182 -32.32 -4.44 13.18
N ASP A 183 -32.98 -5.29 12.40
CA ASP A 183 -34.32 -5.82 12.72
C ASP A 183 -34.34 -6.90 13.81
N ARG A 184 -33.20 -7.49 14.19
CA ARG A 184 -33.17 -8.49 15.28
C ARG A 184 -33.09 -7.89 16.68
N PHE A 185 -32.86 -6.59 16.81
CA PHE A 185 -32.84 -5.91 18.11
C PHE A 185 -34.10 -5.06 18.38
N ALA A 186 -35.03 -4.97 17.43
CA ALA A 186 -36.29 -4.22 17.58
C ALA A 186 -37.50 -5.11 17.99
N GLY A 187 -37.27 -6.40 18.30
CA GLY A 187 -38.30 -7.36 18.67
C GLY A 187 -38.14 -7.88 20.10
N GLY A 188 -38.32 -7.04 21.11
CA GLY A 188 -38.25 -7.44 22.51
C GLY A 188 -39.15 -6.59 23.42
N ASP A 189 -40.21 -7.23 23.91
CA ASP A 189 -41.07 -6.86 25.04
C ASP A 189 -42.01 -5.65 24.91
N SER A 190 -43.22 -5.92 24.43
CA SER A 190 -44.42 -5.21 24.90
C SER A 190 -44.79 -5.71 26.31
N PRO A 191 -44.97 -4.84 27.31
CA PRO A 191 -45.35 -5.27 28.65
C PRO A 191 -46.81 -5.75 28.66
N ARG A 192 -47.03 -6.96 29.19
CA ARG A 192 -48.36 -7.44 29.55
C ARG A 192 -48.93 -6.52 30.63
N LYS A 193 -50.05 -5.87 30.31
CA LYS A 193 -50.89 -5.18 31.31
C LYS A 193 -51.48 -6.22 32.26
N SER A 194 -51.19 -6.07 33.55
CA SER A 194 -52.01 -6.57 34.66
C SER A 194 -53.09 -5.56 34.99
#